data_AF-A0A522W474-F1
#
_entry.id   AF-A0A522W474-F1
#
_cell.length_a   1.000
_cell.length_b   1.000
_cell.length_c   1.000
_cell.angle_alpha   90.00
_cell.angle_beta   90.00
_cell.angle_gamma   90.00
#
_symmetry.space_group_name_H-M   'P 1'
#
loop_
_entity.id
_entity.type
_entity.pdbx_description
1 polymer ?
#
loop_
_entity_poly.entity_id
_entity_poly.type
_entity_poly.pdbx_seq_one_letter_code
_entity_poly.pdbx_strand_id
1 'polypeptide(L)'
;MAYGSKFKGGVELGSGDVDGDGISDVIAAPAANGGPQVRIFKFAAGKSSLVNQFFAFNKKLRIGISLASADIDGNGSDDIIAGIGSGGSNVRMLDQKAKRIFPEFYAYSLGFKSGITIAAGYRK
;
A
#
# COMPACT_ATOMS: atom_id res chain seq x y z
N MET A 1 9.41 7.09 -13.10
CA MET A 1 8.60 8.02 -12.28
C MET A 1 7.36 7.27 -11.78
N ALA A 2 7.10 7.30 -10.47
CA ALA A 2 5.97 6.59 -9.86
C ALA A 2 4.60 7.26 -10.13
N TYR A 3 4.55 8.59 -10.24
CA TYR A 3 3.34 9.35 -10.61
C TYR A 3 3.69 10.48 -11.57
N GLY A 4 2.68 11.06 -12.24
CA GLY A 4 2.87 12.10 -13.25
C GLY A 4 3.59 13.33 -12.70
N SER A 5 4.38 14.01 -13.54
CA SER A 5 5.27 15.11 -13.14
C SER A 5 4.59 16.33 -12.48
N LYS A 6 3.27 16.49 -12.65
CA LYS A 6 2.48 17.57 -12.04
C LYS A 6 1.86 17.19 -10.69
N PHE A 7 2.01 15.95 -10.24
CA PHE A 7 1.46 15.50 -8.97
C PHE A 7 2.26 16.06 -7.78
N LYS A 8 1.57 16.71 -6.84
CA LYS A 8 2.19 17.38 -5.67
C LYS A 8 1.77 16.79 -4.33
N GLY A 9 1.08 15.64 -4.34
CA GLY A 9 0.48 15.07 -3.14
C GLY A 9 1.40 14.18 -2.30
N GLY A 10 2.69 14.11 -2.64
CA GLY A 10 3.63 13.22 -1.96
C GLY A 10 3.39 11.74 -2.23
N VAL A 11 4.39 10.92 -1.91
CA VAL A 11 4.34 9.47 -2.10
C VAL A 11 4.58 8.81 -0.76
N GLU A 12 3.68 7.91 -0.38
CA GLU A 12 3.87 6.96 0.71
C GLU A 12 4.67 5.77 0.15
N LEU A 13 5.68 5.33 0.89
CA LEU A 13 6.53 4.21 0.53
C LEU A 13 6.46 3.11 1.59
N GLY A 14 6.47 1.87 1.12
CA GLY A 14 6.69 0.68 1.93
C GLY A 14 7.70 -0.23 1.25
N SER A 15 8.22 -1.21 1.98
CA SER A 15 9.08 -2.26 1.44
C SER A 15 8.73 -3.60 2.07
N GLY A 16 8.82 -4.68 1.30
CA GLY A 16 8.54 -6.05 1.72
C GLY A 16 8.75 -7.03 0.57
N ASP A 17 8.93 -8.31 0.85
CA ASP A 17 9.05 -9.36 -0.18
C ASP A 17 7.66 -9.77 -0.68
N VAL A 18 7.06 -8.95 -1.55
CA VAL A 18 5.63 -9.03 -1.87
C VAL A 18 5.33 -10.14 -2.89
N ASP A 19 6.34 -10.56 -3.66
CA ASP A 19 6.19 -11.67 -4.60
C ASP A 19 6.90 -12.97 -4.20
N GLY A 20 7.53 -13.00 -3.02
CA GLY A 20 8.02 -14.21 -2.36
C GLY A 20 9.31 -14.76 -2.96
N ASP A 21 10.12 -13.91 -3.59
CA ASP A 21 11.40 -14.32 -4.21
C ASP A 21 12.61 -14.17 -3.28
N GLY A 22 12.38 -13.73 -2.04
CA GLY A 22 13.41 -13.49 -1.04
C GLY A 22 14.09 -12.12 -1.14
N ILE A 23 13.64 -11.24 -2.05
CA ILE A 23 14.18 -9.89 -2.26
C ILE A 23 13.08 -8.88 -1.98
N SER A 24 13.36 -7.89 -1.12
CA SER A 24 12.38 -6.85 -0.83
C SER A 24 12.06 -5.98 -2.05
N ASP A 25 10.77 -5.84 -2.31
CA ASP A 25 10.17 -4.92 -3.26
C ASP A 25 9.95 -3.53 -2.66
N VAL A 26 9.77 -2.54 -3.53
CA VAL A 26 9.35 -1.18 -3.18
C VAL A 26 7.89 -0.99 -3.55
N ILE A 27 7.09 -0.60 -2.57
CA ILE A 27 5.66 -0.34 -2.72
C ILE A 27 5.45 1.16 -2.62
N ALA A 28 4.74 1.74 -3.57
CA ALA A 28 4.46 3.17 -3.61
C ALA A 28 2.97 3.45 -3.79
N ALA A 29 2.48 4.47 -3.08
CA ALA A 29 1.14 5.02 -3.26
C ALA A 29 1.11 6.55 -3.12
N PRO A 30 0.13 7.26 -3.70
CA PRO A 30 -0.06 8.67 -3.41
C PRO A 30 -0.45 8.89 -1.94
N ALA A 31 0.24 9.79 -1.24
CA ALA A 31 -0.04 10.09 0.16
C ALA A 31 -1.23 11.07 0.33
N ALA A 32 -1.40 12.02 -0.59
CA ALA A 32 -2.53 12.95 -0.62
C ALA A 32 -2.94 13.31 -2.05
N ASN A 33 -4.16 13.82 -2.26
CA ASN A 33 -4.66 14.37 -3.54
C ASN A 33 -4.52 13.46 -4.78
N GLY A 34 -4.18 12.19 -4.59
CA GLY A 34 -3.99 11.18 -5.62
C GLY A 34 -4.95 10.01 -5.41
N GLY A 35 -5.06 9.18 -6.45
CA GLY A 35 -5.84 7.95 -6.37
C GLY A 35 -5.22 6.91 -5.43
N PRO A 36 -5.99 5.93 -4.94
CA PRO A 36 -5.48 4.85 -4.10
C PRO A 36 -4.72 3.79 -4.95
N GLN A 37 -3.88 4.25 -5.88
CA GLN A 37 -3.13 3.40 -6.79
C GLN A 37 -1.83 2.95 -6.11
N VAL A 38 -1.77 1.66 -5.79
CA VAL A 38 -0.56 0.99 -5.33
C VAL A 38 0.26 0.57 -6.54
N ARG A 39 1.57 0.79 -6.48
CA ARG A 39 2.55 0.34 -7.45
C ARG A 39 3.66 -0.43 -6.74
N ILE A 40 4.05 -1.56 -7.31
CA ILE A 40 5.08 -2.43 -6.77
C ILE A 40 6.24 -2.44 -7.75
N PHE A 41 7.43 -2.17 -7.26
CA PHE A 41 8.66 -2.10 -8.03
C PHE A 41 9.67 -3.09 -7.49
N LYS A 42 10.28 -3.85 -8.40
CA LYS A 42 11.47 -4.64 -8.11
C LYS A 42 12.72 -3.83 -8.30
N PHE A 43 13.73 -4.13 -7.50
CA PHE A 43 15.08 -3.62 -7.71
C PHE A 43 16.05 -4.77 -7.96
N ALA A 44 16.56 -4.86 -9.20
CA ALA A 44 17.51 -5.89 -9.59
C ALA A 44 18.65 -5.25 -10.39
N ALA A 45 19.90 -5.61 -10.06
CA ALA A 45 21.10 -5.18 -10.77
C ALA A 45 21.17 -3.65 -11.01
N GLY A 46 20.80 -2.85 -10.00
CA GLY A 46 20.84 -1.39 -10.06
C GLY A 46 19.69 -0.74 -10.85
N LYS A 47 18.69 -1.53 -11.30
CA LYS A 47 17.54 -1.04 -12.07
C LYS A 47 16.24 -1.35 -11.34
N SER A 48 15.33 -0.38 -11.37
CA SER A 48 13.95 -0.57 -10.90
C SER A 48 13.02 -0.94 -12.05
N SER A 49 12.20 -1.97 -11.90
CA SER A 49 11.11 -2.30 -12.83
C SER A 49 9.77 -2.28 -12.12
N LEU A 50 8.73 -1.76 -12.78
CA LEU A 50 7.36 -1.88 -12.29
C LEU A 50 6.90 -3.32 -12.52
N VAL A 51 6.60 -4.06 -11.46
CA VAL A 51 6.16 -5.45 -11.54
C VAL A 51 4.64 -5.59 -11.45
N ASN A 52 3.99 -4.71 -10.68
CA ASN A 52 2.53 -4.70 -10.60
C ASN A 52 1.97 -3.33 -10.19
N GLN A 53 0.69 -3.11 -10.48
CA GLN A 53 -0.06 -1.94 -10.01
C GLN A 53 -1.56 -2.23 -9.95
N PHE A 54 -2.22 -1.70 -8.92
CA PHE A 54 -3.67 -1.86 -8.75
C PHE A 54 -4.25 -0.72 -7.90
N PHE A 55 -5.57 -0.65 -7.81
CA PHE A 55 -6.26 0.28 -6.93
C PHE A 55 -6.73 -0.43 -5.66
N ALA A 56 -6.18 -0.06 -4.50
CA ALA A 56 -6.54 -0.67 -3.21
C ALA A 56 -7.98 -0.33 -2.79
N PHE A 57 -8.47 0.83 -3.22
CA PHE A 57 -9.82 1.32 -2.96
C PHE A 57 -10.49 1.81 -4.26
N ASN A 58 -11.69 2.39 -4.17
CA ASN A 58 -12.37 2.95 -5.33
C ASN A 58 -11.46 3.95 -6.08
N LYS A 59 -11.21 3.68 -7.36
CA LYS A 59 -10.33 4.47 -8.23
C LYS A 59 -10.68 5.96 -8.34
N LYS A 60 -11.90 6.37 -7.97
CA LYS A 60 -12.34 7.77 -7.96
C LYS A 60 -11.92 8.55 -6.72
N LEU A 61 -11.49 7.88 -5.64
CA LEU A 61 -11.03 8.56 -4.42
C LEU A 61 -9.78 9.38 -4.71
N ARG A 62 -9.64 10.55 -4.09
CA ARG A 62 -8.52 11.49 -4.25
C ARG A 62 -7.97 11.95 -2.91
N ILE A 63 -7.87 11.01 -1.98
CA ILE A 63 -7.53 11.27 -0.58
C ILE A 63 -6.14 10.74 -0.19
N GLY A 64 -5.49 10.01 -1.10
CA GLY A 64 -4.27 9.26 -0.81
C GLY A 64 -4.50 8.07 0.13
N ILE A 65 -3.46 7.28 0.36
CA ILE A 65 -3.46 6.14 1.28
C ILE A 65 -2.13 6.06 2.04
N SER A 66 -2.18 5.50 3.26
CA SER A 66 -1.00 5.05 3.98
C SER A 66 -0.77 3.55 3.72
N LEU A 67 0.48 3.11 3.73
CA LEU A 67 0.91 1.77 3.38
C LEU A 67 1.80 1.16 4.46
N ALA A 68 1.68 -0.15 4.64
CA ALA A 68 2.70 -0.98 5.25
C ALA A 68 2.74 -2.35 4.56
N SER A 69 3.77 -3.14 4.84
CA SER A 69 3.90 -4.50 4.32
C SER A 69 4.36 -5.46 5.40
N ALA A 70 3.81 -6.67 5.41
CA ALA A 70 4.22 -7.80 6.26
C ALA A 70 3.50 -9.08 5.81
N ASP A 71 4.11 -10.24 6.01
CA ASP A 71 3.46 -11.56 5.90
C ASP A 71 2.41 -11.74 7.01
N ILE A 72 1.12 -11.55 6.69
CA ILE A 72 0.02 -11.56 7.66
C ILE A 72 -0.66 -12.92 7.69
N ASP A 73 -0.71 -13.61 6.56
CA ASP A 73 -1.33 -14.94 6.44
C ASP A 73 -0.34 -16.11 6.61
N GLY A 74 0.96 -15.82 6.76
CA GLY A 74 2.01 -16.80 7.03
C GLY A 74 2.42 -17.60 5.79
N ASN A 75 2.20 -17.06 4.59
CA ASN A 75 2.49 -17.74 3.33
C ASN A 75 3.94 -17.55 2.86
N GLY A 76 4.74 -16.74 3.56
CA GLY A 76 6.14 -16.45 3.23
C GLY A 76 6.34 -15.31 2.23
N SER A 77 5.28 -14.66 1.75
CA SER A 77 5.30 -13.41 0.99
C SER A 77 4.65 -12.30 1.81
N ASP A 78 5.19 -11.08 1.75
CA ASP A 78 4.61 -9.94 2.44
C ASP A 78 3.32 -9.46 1.76
N ASP A 79 2.29 -9.24 2.58
CA ASP A 79 1.04 -8.64 2.18
C ASP A 79 1.12 -7.11 2.25
N ILE A 80 0.21 -6.44 1.54
CA ILE A 80 0.07 -4.98 1.50
C ILE A 80 -1.08 -4.56 2.39
N ILE A 81 -0.78 -3.75 3.41
CA ILE A 81 -1.76 -3.12 4.29
C ILE A 81 -1.98 -1.69 3.81
N ALA A 82 -3.18 -1.38 3.34
CA ALA A 82 -3.54 -0.07 2.83
C ALA A 82 -4.62 0.58 3.72
N GLY A 83 -4.35 1.78 4.20
CA GLY A 83 -5.26 2.60 5.00
C GLY A 83 -5.69 3.86 4.25
N ILE A 84 -6.94 4.28 4.41
CA ILE A 84 -7.38 5.57 3.86
C ILE A 84 -6.68 6.71 4.60
N GLY A 85 -5.99 7.58 3.83
CA GLY A 85 -5.16 8.66 4.38
C GLY A 85 -5.94 9.83 4.97
N SER A 86 -7.15 10.12 4.50
CA SER A 86 -8.02 11.16 5.09
C SER A 86 -9.51 10.86 4.85
N GLY A 87 -10.38 11.25 5.80
CA GLY A 87 -11.83 11.12 5.63
C GLY A 87 -12.42 9.72 5.89
N GLY A 88 -11.63 8.80 6.46
CA GLY A 88 -12.10 7.49 6.91
C GLY A 88 -11.02 6.70 7.64
N SER A 89 -11.42 5.54 8.16
CA SER A 89 -10.56 4.65 8.94
C SER A 89 -10.47 3.23 8.33
N ASN A 90 -10.86 3.06 7.07
CA ASN A 90 -10.83 1.76 6.40
C ASN A 90 -9.40 1.27 6.22
N VAL A 91 -9.19 0.02 6.61
CA VAL A 91 -7.97 -0.74 6.38
C VAL A 91 -8.30 -1.95 5.52
N ARG A 92 -7.47 -2.19 4.50
CA ARG A 92 -7.53 -3.37 3.65
C ARG A 92 -6.17 -4.06 3.67
N MET A 93 -6.18 -5.37 3.81
CA MET A 93 -5.00 -6.21 3.58
C MET A 93 -5.17 -6.91 2.24
N LEU A 94 -4.16 -6.80 1.39
CA LEU A 94 -4.18 -7.19 -0.01
C LEU A 94 -2.91 -7.96 -0.36
N ASP A 95 -3.04 -9.04 -1.13
CA ASP A 95 -1.89 -9.68 -1.76
C ASP A 95 -1.36 -8.85 -2.94
N GLN A 96 -0.26 -9.31 -3.54
CA GLN A 96 0.32 -8.70 -4.74
C GLN A 96 -0.65 -8.62 -5.92
N LYS A 97 -1.70 -9.45 -5.98
CA LYS A 97 -2.72 -9.51 -7.05
C LYS A 97 -3.97 -8.69 -6.71
N ALA A 98 -3.93 -7.86 -5.68
CA ALA A 98 -5.05 -7.08 -5.15
C ALA A 98 -6.20 -7.93 -4.58
N LYS A 99 -5.96 -9.21 -4.27
CA LYS A 99 -6.93 -10.05 -3.58
C LYS A 99 -6.94 -9.67 -2.10
N ARG A 100 -8.13 -9.52 -1.54
CA ARG A 100 -8.30 -9.39 -0.09
C ARG A 100 -7.98 -10.70 0.60
N ILE A 101 -6.99 -10.67 1.48
CA ILE A 101 -6.61 -11.82 2.32
C ILE A 101 -7.46 -11.89 3.60
N PHE A 102 -7.93 -10.73 4.09
CA PHE A 102 -8.83 -10.60 5.23
C PHE A 102 -10.00 -9.64 4.93
N PRO A 103 -11.11 -9.72 5.69
CA PRO A 103 -12.17 -8.71 5.63
C PRO A 103 -11.61 -7.31 5.93
N GLU A 104 -12.20 -6.28 5.30
CA GLU A 104 -11.86 -4.91 5.66
C GLU A 104 -12.39 -4.56 7.05
N PHE A 105 -11.65 -3.73 7.77
CA PHE A 105 -12.09 -3.20 9.05
C PHE A 105 -11.83 -1.70 9.15
N TYR A 106 -12.40 -1.09 10.19
CA TYR A 106 -12.25 0.33 10.49
C TYR A 106 -11.40 0.47 11.74
N ALA A 107 -10.21 1.08 11.66
CA ALA A 107 -9.33 1.20 12.83
C ALA A 107 -9.86 2.18 13.90
N TYR A 108 -10.79 3.06 13.51
CA TYR A 108 -11.48 4.02 14.37
C TYR A 108 -12.96 4.06 14.01
N SER A 109 -13.79 4.63 14.90
CA SER A 109 -15.22 4.84 14.63
C SER A 109 -15.46 5.60 13.31
N LEU A 110 -16.59 5.36 12.65
CA LEU A 110 -16.93 5.91 11.33
C LEU A 110 -16.90 7.46 11.25
N GLY A 111 -16.91 8.15 12.39
CA GLY A 111 -16.81 9.62 12.46
C GLY A 111 -15.38 10.18 12.45
N PHE A 112 -14.36 9.33 12.50
CA PHE A 112 -12.96 9.74 12.55
C PHE A 112 -12.43 10.13 11.16
N LYS A 113 -11.97 11.37 10.99
CA LYS A 113 -11.60 11.95 9.68
C LYS A 113 -10.11 12.23 9.50
N SER A 114 -9.30 12.00 10.53
CA SER A 114 -7.89 12.42 10.57
C SER A 114 -6.93 11.49 9.84
N GLY A 115 -7.43 10.37 9.29
CA GLY A 115 -6.59 9.40 8.58
C GLY A 115 -5.90 8.39 9.49
N ILE A 116 -5.31 7.37 8.90
CA ILE A 116 -4.50 6.36 9.62
C ILE A 116 -3.12 6.33 9.00
N THR A 117 -2.08 6.33 9.84
CA THR A 117 -0.74 5.91 9.44
C THR A 117 -0.57 4.44 9.79
N ILE A 118 -0.12 3.63 8.84
CA ILE A 118 0.11 2.20 9.05
C ILE A 118 1.61 1.97 9.17
N ALA A 119 2.02 1.21 10.20
CA ALA A 119 3.35 0.63 10.29
C ALA A 119 3.19 -0.86 10.60
N ALA A 120 4.00 -1.68 9.95
CA ALA A 120 4.11 -3.10 10.24
C ALA A 120 5.55 -3.41 10.65
N GLY A 121 5.71 -4.31 11.62
CA GLY A 121 7.00 -4.77 12.10
C GLY A 121 6.94 -6.27 12.29
N TYR A 122 7.96 -6.97 11.81
CA TYR A 122 8.13 -8.40 12.03
C TYR A 122 9.07 -8.63 13.21
N ARG A 123 8.71 -9.53 14.13
CA ARG A 123 9.57 -9.98 15.23
C ARG A 123 10.00 -11.41 14.93
N LYS A 124 11.30 -11.61 14.72
CA LYS A 124 11.92 -12.95 14.71
C LYS A 124 11.92 -13.57 16.10
#